data_AF-A0A8C9MKK9-F1
#
_entry.id   AF-A0A8C9MKK9-F1
#
_cell.length_a   1.000
_cell.length_b   1.000
_cell.length_c   1.000
_cell.angle_alpha   90.00
_cell.angle_beta   90.00
_cell.angle_gamma   90.00
#
_symmetry.space_group_name_H-M   'P 1'
#
loop_
_entity.id
_entity.type
_entity.pdbx_description
1 polymer ?
#
loop_
_entity_poly.entity_id
_entity_poly.type
_entity_poly.pdbx_seq_one_letter_code
_entity_poly.pdbx_strand_id
1 'polypeptide(L)'
;MLPPAVEGRESLQKLYHLLEAKGFQTRMEGVALLQDLCKTSPQLICTNIVQIFDYFVLRISDSHKKVKQKALDVLAEIIGLLEDALNPVMIRLVEGITKNLNSKDPRVHATAVKALDESVAHLDKVSLLKEFSHQWSKLSGQALLDVTERITVLVEWVYASSPEVVQRYALPVLWSCLENKALPVRSANVCAVVTKLACALCELMGTQLIKCADSKPPHVRENLSSLLEQGAACAKRQRLRCGHQACLCPLQVDGHPAD
;
A
#
# COMPACT_ATOMS: atom_id res chain seq x y z
N MET A 1 -19.71 34.47 -18.17
CA MET A 1 -19.03 33.65 -17.16
C MET A 1 -20.07 33.24 -16.15
N LEU A 2 -20.20 31.95 -15.86
CA LEU A 2 -21.17 31.45 -14.88
C LEU A 2 -20.59 31.63 -13.47
N PRO A 3 -21.43 31.64 -12.42
CA PRO A 3 -20.92 31.67 -11.05
C PRO A 3 -20.07 30.41 -10.76
N PRO A 4 -18.96 30.51 -10.00
CA PRO A 4 -18.07 29.37 -9.73
C PRO A 4 -18.78 28.12 -9.15
N ALA A 5 -19.84 28.33 -8.37
CA ALA A 5 -20.64 27.25 -7.78
C ALA A 5 -21.54 26.52 -8.79
N VAL A 6 -21.86 27.14 -9.93
CA VAL A 6 -22.64 26.54 -11.02
C VAL A 6 -21.71 25.75 -11.93
N GLU A 7 -20.54 26.30 -12.27
CA GLU A 7 -19.51 25.63 -13.09
C GLU A 7 -19.00 24.33 -12.44
N GLY A 8 -18.81 24.34 -11.11
CA GLY A 8 -18.44 23.14 -10.36
C GLY A 8 -19.50 22.04 -10.39
N ARG A 9 -20.79 22.40 -10.32
CA ARG A 9 -21.90 21.43 -10.40
C ARG A 9 -22.02 20.78 -11.77
N GLU A 10 -21.88 21.55 -12.84
CA GLU A 10 -21.92 21.05 -14.21
C GLU A 10 -20.75 20.08 -14.48
N SER A 11 -19.57 20.41 -13.97
CA SER A 11 -18.37 19.56 -14.08
C SER A 11 -18.56 18.22 -13.37
N LEU A 12 -19.15 18.21 -12.17
CA LEU A 12 -19.47 16.97 -11.45
C LEU A 12 -20.55 16.14 -12.14
N GLN A 13 -21.62 16.77 -12.64
CA GLN A 13 -22.66 16.07 -13.39
C GLN A 13 -22.10 15.41 -14.66
N LYS A 14 -21.25 16.14 -15.41
CA LYS A 14 -20.54 15.60 -16.56
C LYS A 14 -19.66 14.43 -16.16
N LEU A 15 -18.90 14.55 -15.06
CA LEU A 15 -18.06 13.49 -14.55
C LEU A 15 -18.86 12.22 -14.24
N TYR A 16 -19.96 12.32 -13.51
CA TYR A 16 -20.80 11.16 -13.16
C TYR A 16 -21.37 10.49 -14.41
N HIS A 17 -21.89 11.28 -15.35
CA HIS A 17 -22.42 10.75 -16.61
C HIS A 17 -21.37 9.97 -17.41
N LEU A 18 -20.15 10.49 -17.50
CA LEU A 18 -19.05 9.82 -18.19
C LEU A 18 -18.62 8.54 -17.45
N LEU A 19 -18.49 8.61 -16.13
CA LEU A 19 -18.11 7.46 -15.32
C LEU A 19 -19.15 6.34 -15.45
N GLU A 20 -20.45 6.60 -15.50
CA GLU A 20 -21.50 5.57 -15.62
C GLU A 20 -21.77 5.07 -17.04
N ALA A 21 -21.13 5.65 -18.05
CA ALA A 21 -21.43 5.36 -19.44
C ALA A 21 -21.30 3.87 -19.80
N LYS A 22 -22.18 3.41 -20.71
CA LYS A 22 -22.15 2.02 -21.22
C LYS A 22 -20.89 1.74 -22.04
N GLY A 23 -20.45 2.71 -22.84
CA GLY A 23 -19.25 2.60 -23.69
C GLY A 23 -17.96 2.73 -22.89
N PHE A 24 -17.02 1.79 -23.09
CA PHE A 24 -15.77 1.81 -22.33
C PHE A 24 -14.91 3.04 -22.64
N GLN A 25 -14.95 3.58 -23.87
CA GLN A 25 -14.24 4.79 -24.25
C GLN A 25 -14.71 5.99 -23.43
N THR A 26 -16.02 6.19 -23.34
CA THR A 26 -16.64 7.27 -22.56
C THR A 26 -16.31 7.14 -21.07
N ARG A 27 -16.24 5.91 -20.55
CA ARG A 27 -15.75 5.69 -19.17
C ARG A 27 -14.29 6.09 -18.98
N MET A 28 -13.42 5.83 -19.96
CA MET A 28 -12.04 6.28 -19.90
C MET A 28 -11.94 7.82 -19.95
N GLU A 29 -12.81 8.49 -20.70
CA GLU A 29 -12.93 9.96 -20.67
C GLU A 29 -13.35 10.45 -19.29
N GLY A 30 -14.29 9.77 -18.63
CA GLY A 30 -14.67 10.08 -17.24
C GLY A 30 -13.50 9.94 -16.26
N VAL A 31 -12.69 8.88 -16.40
CA VAL A 31 -11.48 8.67 -15.60
C VAL A 31 -10.44 9.77 -15.86
N ALA A 32 -10.25 10.18 -17.12
CA ALA A 32 -9.35 11.29 -17.47
C ALA A 32 -9.87 12.63 -16.93
N LEU A 33 -11.18 12.89 -17.01
CA LEU A 33 -11.78 14.10 -16.45
C LEU A 33 -11.60 14.18 -14.94
N LEU A 34 -11.74 13.06 -14.21
CA LEU A 34 -11.46 13.04 -12.77
C LEU A 34 -10.01 13.46 -12.48
N GLN A 35 -9.05 12.90 -13.23
CA GLN A 35 -7.64 13.24 -13.10
C GLN A 35 -7.40 14.75 -13.29
N ASP A 36 -8.00 15.34 -14.33
CA ASP A 36 -7.89 16.77 -14.63
C ASP A 36 -8.53 17.63 -13.55
N LEU A 37 -9.70 17.24 -13.02
CA LEU A 37 -10.38 17.97 -11.95
C LEU A 37 -9.60 17.89 -10.62
N CYS A 38 -8.92 16.78 -10.32
CA CYS A 38 -8.02 16.71 -9.16
C CYS A 38 -6.86 17.72 -9.27
N LYS A 39 -6.36 17.97 -10.49
CA LYS A 39 -5.25 18.91 -10.74
C LYS A 39 -5.71 20.36 -10.78
N THR A 40 -6.87 20.63 -11.38
CA THR A 40 -7.35 21.98 -11.68
C THR A 40 -8.34 22.53 -10.65
N SER A 41 -9.07 21.66 -9.96
CA SER A 41 -10.14 22.02 -9.02
C SER A 41 -10.15 21.10 -7.79
N PRO A 42 -9.01 20.93 -7.06
CA PRO A 42 -8.90 19.97 -5.95
C PRO A 42 -9.95 20.20 -4.85
N GLN A 43 -10.30 21.45 -4.55
CA GLN A 43 -11.32 21.76 -3.52
C GLN A 43 -12.72 21.23 -3.89
N LEU A 44 -13.08 21.26 -5.18
CA LEU A 44 -14.34 20.68 -5.66
C LEU A 44 -14.35 19.17 -5.44
N ILE A 45 -13.21 18.51 -5.70
CA ILE A 45 -13.04 17.07 -5.51
C ILE A 45 -13.10 16.71 -4.02
N CYS A 46 -12.33 17.38 -3.17
CA CYS A 46 -12.30 17.12 -1.74
C CYS A 46 -13.69 17.28 -1.10
N THR A 47 -14.43 18.33 -1.48
CA THR A 47 -15.78 18.59 -0.96
C THR A 47 -16.79 17.49 -1.33
N ASN A 48 -16.58 16.80 -2.46
CA ASN A 48 -17.52 15.80 -3.00
C ASN A 48 -16.89 14.39 -3.03
N ILE A 49 -15.84 14.16 -2.24
CA ILE A 49 -14.96 13.00 -2.39
C ILE A 49 -15.73 11.68 -2.26
N VAL A 50 -16.65 11.58 -1.30
CA VAL A 50 -17.41 10.36 -1.06
C VAL A 50 -18.26 9.99 -2.28
N GLN A 51 -19.03 10.94 -2.81
CA GLN A 51 -19.90 10.71 -3.96
C GLN A 51 -19.10 10.44 -5.23
N ILE A 52 -18.00 11.17 -5.47
CA ILE A 52 -17.13 10.92 -6.62
C ILE A 52 -16.58 9.50 -6.58
N PHE A 53 -16.13 9.05 -5.41
CA PHE A 53 -15.57 7.72 -5.25
C PHE A 53 -16.62 6.61 -5.26
N ASP A 54 -17.90 6.89 -4.98
CA ASP A 54 -19.00 5.93 -5.23
C ASP A 54 -19.04 5.49 -6.71
N TYR A 55 -18.73 6.40 -7.63
CA TYR A 55 -18.62 6.10 -9.06
C TYR A 55 -17.24 5.58 -9.46
N PHE A 56 -16.16 6.19 -8.95
CA PHE A 56 -14.80 5.87 -9.39
C PHE A 56 -14.34 4.46 -8.99
N VAL A 57 -14.75 3.95 -7.82
CA VAL A 57 -14.40 2.57 -7.40
C VAL A 57 -14.97 1.51 -8.35
N LEU A 58 -16.08 1.81 -9.03
CA LEU A 58 -16.64 0.95 -10.07
C LEU A 58 -15.76 0.90 -11.33
N ARG A 59 -14.87 1.88 -11.53
CA ARG A 59 -13.89 1.90 -12.63
C ARG A 59 -12.61 1.18 -12.24
N ILE A 60 -12.19 1.24 -10.98
CA ILE A 60 -11.12 0.36 -10.45
C ILE A 60 -11.51 -1.12 -10.60
N SER A 61 -12.80 -1.43 -10.43
CA SER A 61 -13.36 -2.77 -10.58
C SER A 61 -14.05 -3.02 -11.94
N ASP A 62 -13.74 -2.23 -12.98
CA ASP A 62 -14.44 -2.31 -14.27
C ASP A 62 -14.30 -3.68 -14.94
N SER A 63 -15.33 -4.11 -15.66
CA SER A 63 -15.28 -5.34 -16.47
C SER A 63 -14.33 -5.21 -17.66
N HIS A 64 -14.13 -4.00 -18.18
CA HIS A 64 -13.25 -3.74 -19.30
C HIS A 64 -11.82 -3.42 -18.83
N LYS A 65 -10.86 -4.27 -19.21
CA LYS A 65 -9.47 -4.19 -18.73
C LYS A 65 -8.78 -2.84 -18.94
N LYS A 66 -9.04 -2.14 -20.06
CA LYS A 66 -8.44 -0.82 -20.31
C LYS A 66 -8.96 0.26 -19.35
N VAL A 67 -10.24 0.16 -18.97
CA VAL A 67 -10.85 1.13 -18.05
C VAL A 67 -10.27 0.93 -16.66
N LYS A 68 -10.22 -0.31 -16.16
CA LYS A 68 -9.60 -0.58 -14.85
C LYS A 68 -8.12 -0.26 -14.78
N GLN A 69 -7.36 -0.53 -15.85
CA GLN A 69 -5.94 -0.18 -15.88
C GLN A 69 -5.77 1.35 -15.77
N LYS A 70 -6.51 2.11 -16.60
CA LYS A 70 -6.45 3.58 -16.58
C LYS A 70 -6.95 4.16 -15.24
N ALA A 71 -7.97 3.55 -14.63
CA ALA A 71 -8.46 3.97 -13.32
C ALA A 71 -7.41 3.74 -12.21
N LEU A 72 -6.70 2.61 -12.22
CA LEU A 72 -5.61 2.35 -11.27
C LEU A 72 -4.42 3.30 -11.48
N ASP A 73 -4.06 3.58 -12.73
CA ASP A 73 -3.02 4.57 -13.04
C ASP A 73 -3.39 5.97 -12.55
N VAL A 74 -4.62 6.41 -12.82
CA VAL A 74 -5.13 7.71 -12.33
C VAL A 74 -5.20 7.71 -10.81
N LEU A 75 -5.62 6.62 -10.19
CA LEU A 75 -5.65 6.50 -8.72
C LEU A 75 -4.26 6.74 -8.13
N ALA A 76 -3.23 6.07 -8.67
CA ALA A 76 -1.85 6.24 -8.24
C ALA A 76 -1.42 7.73 -8.31
N GLU A 77 -1.78 8.43 -9.39
CA GLU A 77 -1.45 9.86 -9.53
C GLU A 77 -2.21 10.77 -8.56
N ILE A 78 -3.50 10.53 -8.31
CA ILE A 78 -4.31 11.44 -7.49
C ILE A 78 -4.17 11.19 -5.99
N ILE A 79 -3.62 10.05 -5.57
CA ILE A 79 -3.37 9.76 -4.14
C ILE A 79 -2.50 10.84 -3.51
N GLY A 80 -1.38 11.19 -4.14
CA GLY A 80 -0.50 12.26 -3.64
C GLY A 80 -1.04 13.67 -3.83
N LEU A 81 -2.10 13.87 -4.62
CA LEU A 81 -2.75 15.18 -4.79
C LEU A 81 -3.83 15.43 -3.74
N LEU A 82 -4.50 14.37 -3.29
CA LEU A 82 -5.66 14.44 -2.40
C LEU A 82 -5.31 14.07 -0.96
N GLU A 83 -4.29 13.23 -0.75
CA GLU A 83 -3.75 12.85 0.56
C GLU A 83 -4.86 12.50 1.57
N ASP A 84 -4.91 13.20 2.71
CA ASP A 84 -5.87 12.98 3.79
C ASP A 84 -7.34 13.18 3.38
N ALA A 85 -7.62 13.88 2.28
CA ALA A 85 -8.98 13.99 1.75
C ALA A 85 -9.54 12.62 1.32
N LEU A 86 -8.68 11.62 1.08
CA LEU A 86 -9.08 10.26 0.74
C LEU A 86 -9.48 9.42 1.97
N ASN A 87 -9.24 9.90 3.19
CA ASN A 87 -9.54 9.15 4.43
C ASN A 87 -10.98 8.60 4.49
N PRO A 88 -12.04 9.35 4.11
CA PRO A 88 -13.42 8.84 4.11
C PRO A 88 -13.68 7.68 3.14
N VAL A 89 -12.82 7.49 2.14
CA VAL A 89 -12.97 6.49 1.07
C VAL A 89 -11.85 5.44 1.06
N MET A 90 -10.90 5.53 2.01
CA MET A 90 -9.70 4.70 2.08
C MET A 90 -10.00 3.20 2.05
N ILE A 91 -10.96 2.73 2.84
CA ILE A 91 -11.31 1.29 2.91
C ILE A 91 -11.69 0.77 1.52
N ARG A 92 -12.58 1.47 0.81
CA ARG A 92 -13.06 1.07 -0.51
C ARG A 92 -11.97 1.17 -1.57
N LEU A 93 -11.04 2.11 -1.42
CA LEU A 93 -9.89 2.24 -2.29
C LEU A 93 -8.93 1.07 -2.16
N VAL A 94 -8.52 0.76 -0.93
CA VAL A 94 -7.62 -0.35 -0.64
C VAL A 94 -8.24 -1.67 -1.07
N GLU A 95 -9.52 -1.89 -0.84
CA GLU A 95 -10.26 -3.05 -1.35
C GLU A 95 -10.20 -3.15 -2.88
N GLY A 96 -10.39 -2.03 -3.58
CA GLY A 96 -10.31 -1.97 -5.04
C GLY A 96 -8.91 -2.29 -5.56
N ILE A 97 -7.87 -1.72 -4.94
CA ILE A 97 -6.46 -1.96 -5.30
C ILE A 97 -6.11 -3.44 -5.09
N THR A 98 -6.34 -3.95 -3.89
CA THR A 98 -5.95 -5.32 -3.50
C THR A 98 -6.65 -6.40 -4.32
N LYS A 99 -7.91 -6.19 -4.72
CA LYS A 99 -8.61 -7.09 -5.66
C LYS A 99 -7.89 -7.18 -7.02
N ASN A 100 -7.31 -6.09 -7.50
CA ASN A 100 -6.62 -6.05 -8.79
C ASN A 100 -5.19 -6.61 -8.73
N LEU A 101 -4.59 -6.77 -7.55
CA LEU A 101 -3.31 -7.49 -7.40
C LEU A 101 -3.40 -8.98 -7.78
N ASN A 102 -4.60 -9.57 -7.77
CA ASN A 102 -4.80 -10.94 -8.26
C ASN A 102 -5.04 -11.02 -9.79
N SER A 103 -4.92 -9.90 -10.51
CA SER A 103 -5.11 -9.89 -11.96
C SER A 103 -4.04 -10.72 -12.67
N LYS A 104 -4.47 -11.53 -13.63
CA LYS A 104 -3.57 -12.26 -14.55
C LYS A 104 -2.99 -11.36 -15.65
N ASP A 105 -3.56 -10.17 -15.85
CA ASP A 105 -3.03 -9.17 -16.78
C ASP A 105 -1.87 -8.42 -16.09
N PRO A 106 -0.62 -8.56 -16.58
CA PRO A 106 0.55 -7.96 -15.94
C PRO A 106 0.49 -6.43 -15.88
N ARG A 107 -0.20 -5.78 -16.82
CA ARG A 107 -0.32 -4.31 -16.80
C ARG A 107 -1.25 -3.87 -15.69
N VAL A 108 -2.40 -4.54 -15.54
CA VAL A 108 -3.33 -4.27 -14.43
C VAL A 108 -2.68 -4.56 -13.08
N HIS A 109 -1.91 -5.65 -12.97
CA HIS A 109 -1.15 -5.94 -11.75
C HIS A 109 -0.13 -4.83 -11.45
N ALA A 110 0.67 -4.43 -12.44
CA ALA A 110 1.67 -3.37 -12.26
C ALA A 110 1.05 -2.02 -11.83
N THR A 111 -0.09 -1.63 -12.42
CA THR A 111 -0.77 -0.39 -12.01
C THR A 111 -1.41 -0.50 -10.63
N ALA A 112 -1.89 -1.68 -10.23
CA ALA A 112 -2.35 -1.93 -8.87
C ALA A 112 -1.20 -1.86 -7.85
N VAL A 113 -0.04 -2.44 -8.17
CA VAL A 113 1.17 -2.31 -7.33
C VAL A 113 1.59 -0.85 -7.20
N LYS A 114 1.58 -0.08 -8.29
CA LYS A 114 1.87 1.35 -8.24
C LYS A 114 0.90 2.10 -7.31
N ALA A 115 -0.41 1.87 -7.45
CA ALA A 115 -1.40 2.49 -6.56
C ALA A 115 -1.23 2.06 -5.09
N LEU A 116 -0.78 0.83 -4.84
CA LEU A 116 -0.45 0.32 -3.50
C LEU A 116 0.76 1.07 -2.92
N ASP A 117 1.79 1.33 -3.72
CA ASP A 117 2.98 2.08 -3.30
C ASP A 117 2.67 3.55 -3.00
N GLU A 118 1.91 4.20 -3.87
CA GLU A 118 1.47 5.59 -3.65
C GLU A 118 0.60 5.71 -2.40
N SER A 119 -0.23 4.69 -2.12
CA SER A 119 -0.99 4.63 -0.87
C SER A 119 -0.04 4.67 0.33
N VAL A 120 0.96 3.78 0.36
CA VAL A 120 1.95 3.73 1.46
C VAL A 120 2.73 5.03 1.59
N ALA A 121 3.04 5.71 0.49
CA ALA A 121 3.76 6.97 0.50
C ALA A 121 2.93 8.11 1.13
N HIS A 122 1.65 8.25 0.75
CA HIS A 122 0.89 9.48 1.03
C HIS A 122 -0.21 9.35 2.09
N LEU A 123 -0.79 8.16 2.30
CA LEU A 123 -1.95 8.03 3.19
C LEU A 123 -1.54 7.74 4.64
N ASP A 124 -2.49 7.89 5.56
CA ASP A 124 -2.30 7.61 7.00
C ASP A 124 -1.80 6.18 7.25
N LYS A 125 -0.63 6.08 7.88
CA LYS A 125 0.09 4.80 8.05
C LYS A 125 -0.65 3.85 8.98
N VAL A 126 -1.31 4.38 10.00
CA VAL A 126 -2.08 3.58 10.97
C VAL A 126 -3.29 2.94 10.30
N SER A 127 -4.06 3.72 9.56
CA SER A 127 -5.26 3.26 8.85
C SER A 127 -4.90 2.28 7.74
N LEU A 128 -3.83 2.55 6.98
CA LEU A 128 -3.33 1.62 5.97
C LEU A 128 -2.87 0.29 6.56
N LEU A 129 -2.14 0.29 7.67
CA LEU A 129 -1.70 -0.95 8.29
C LEU A 129 -2.90 -1.81 8.70
N LYS A 130 -3.92 -1.19 9.30
CA LYS A 130 -5.15 -1.89 9.68
C LYS A 130 -5.85 -2.49 8.47
N GLU A 131 -6.01 -1.71 7.40
CA GLU A 131 -6.75 -2.14 6.22
C GLU A 131 -5.99 -3.20 5.41
N PHE A 132 -4.67 -3.03 5.21
CA PHE A 132 -3.84 -4.05 4.56
C PHE A 132 -3.86 -5.36 5.34
N SER A 133 -3.72 -5.33 6.67
CA SER A 133 -3.83 -6.52 7.49
C SER A 133 -5.21 -7.18 7.40
N HIS A 134 -6.28 -6.39 7.32
CA HIS A 134 -7.64 -6.92 7.14
C HIS A 134 -7.81 -7.62 5.79
N GLN A 135 -7.39 -6.96 4.69
CA GLN A 135 -7.48 -7.52 3.35
C GLN A 135 -6.53 -8.70 3.13
N TRP A 136 -5.39 -8.73 3.81
CA TRP A 136 -4.35 -9.75 3.64
C TRP A 136 -4.89 -11.19 3.71
N SER A 137 -5.80 -11.46 4.63
CA SER A 137 -6.43 -12.78 4.81
C SER A 137 -7.26 -13.27 3.61
N LYS A 138 -7.64 -12.35 2.72
CA LYS A 138 -8.45 -12.61 1.51
C LYS A 138 -7.58 -12.76 0.25
N LEU A 139 -6.26 -12.58 0.36
CA LEU A 139 -5.33 -12.60 -0.75
C LEU A 139 -4.69 -13.98 -0.94
N SER A 140 -4.08 -14.18 -2.11
CA SER A 140 -3.38 -15.40 -2.45
C SER A 140 -2.21 -15.11 -3.40
N GLY A 141 -1.27 -16.03 -3.51
CA GLY A 141 -0.17 -15.95 -4.49
C GLY A 141 0.64 -14.66 -4.37
N GLN A 142 0.92 -14.01 -5.51
CA GLN A 142 1.75 -12.80 -5.57
C GLN A 142 1.13 -11.62 -4.83
N ALA A 143 -0.20 -11.45 -4.86
CA ALA A 143 -0.88 -10.35 -4.18
C ALA A 143 -0.64 -10.35 -2.67
N LEU A 144 -0.57 -11.55 -2.07
CA LEU A 144 -0.26 -11.70 -0.65
C LEU A 144 1.17 -11.22 -0.35
N LEU A 145 2.14 -11.55 -1.21
CA LEU A 145 3.52 -11.09 -1.07
C LEU A 145 3.63 -9.58 -1.23
N ASP A 146 2.99 -9.01 -2.26
CA ASP A 146 2.99 -7.58 -2.53
C ASP A 146 2.51 -6.80 -1.30
N VAL A 147 1.38 -7.20 -0.70
CA VAL A 147 0.82 -6.55 0.50
C VAL A 147 1.69 -6.80 1.74
N THR A 148 2.29 -7.98 1.90
CA THR A 148 3.19 -8.27 3.04
C THR A 148 4.42 -7.37 3.04
N GLU A 149 4.99 -7.08 1.86
CA GLU A 149 6.10 -6.14 1.75
C GLU A 149 5.70 -4.74 2.23
N ARG A 150 4.49 -4.27 1.90
CA ARG A 150 4.02 -2.95 2.33
C ARG A 150 3.65 -2.93 3.82
N ILE A 151 3.10 -4.02 4.36
CA ILE A 151 2.92 -4.18 5.81
C ILE A 151 4.26 -4.08 6.52
N THR A 152 5.33 -4.69 5.97
CA THR A 152 6.69 -4.62 6.54
C THR A 152 7.19 -3.18 6.61
N VAL A 153 6.99 -2.39 5.55
CA VAL A 153 7.33 -0.96 5.58
C VAL A 153 6.49 -0.24 6.64
N LEU A 154 5.17 -0.44 6.64
CA LEU A 154 4.26 0.26 7.56
C LEU A 154 4.53 -0.04 9.04
N VAL A 155 4.97 -1.25 9.41
CA VAL A 155 5.29 -1.54 10.82
C VAL A 155 6.45 -0.69 11.34
N GLU A 156 7.46 -0.39 10.52
CA GLU A 156 8.57 0.48 10.90
C GLU A 156 8.08 1.90 11.23
N TRP A 157 7.16 2.44 10.41
CA TRP A 157 6.58 3.77 10.63
C TRP A 157 5.61 3.81 11.82
N VAL A 158 4.74 2.80 11.93
CA VAL A 158 3.63 2.81 12.91
C VAL A 158 4.11 2.42 14.30
N TYR A 159 5.16 1.60 14.43
CA TYR A 159 5.60 1.13 15.75
C TYR A 159 6.05 2.27 16.65
N ALA A 160 6.73 3.29 16.11
CA ALA A 160 7.21 4.43 16.90
C ALA A 160 6.08 5.20 17.60
N SER A 161 4.91 5.31 16.97
CA SER A 161 3.78 6.08 17.48
C SER A 161 2.67 5.21 18.10
N SER A 162 2.53 3.96 17.67
CA SER A 162 1.43 3.07 18.06
C SER A 162 1.84 1.59 18.05
N PRO A 163 2.68 1.14 19.01
CA PRO A 163 3.09 -0.26 19.14
C PRO A 163 1.91 -1.23 19.22
N GLU A 164 0.82 -0.82 19.90
CA GLU A 164 -0.40 -1.61 20.06
C GLU A 164 -1.10 -1.92 18.72
N VAL A 165 -1.01 -1.02 17.74
CA VAL A 165 -1.56 -1.25 16.40
C VAL A 165 -0.75 -2.31 15.68
N VAL A 166 0.57 -2.26 15.76
CA VAL A 166 1.46 -3.28 15.17
C VAL A 166 1.17 -4.65 15.79
N GLN A 167 1.04 -4.72 17.12
CA GLN A 167 0.69 -5.96 17.80
C GLN A 167 -0.67 -6.51 17.37
N ARG A 168 -1.67 -5.65 17.22
CA ARG A 168 -3.05 -6.06 16.90
C ARG A 168 -3.23 -6.45 15.43
N TYR A 169 -2.50 -5.84 14.51
CA TYR A 169 -2.76 -5.97 13.07
C TYR A 169 -1.62 -6.64 12.28
N ALA A 170 -0.35 -6.40 12.63
CA ALA A 170 0.78 -6.99 11.89
C ALA A 170 1.18 -8.37 12.41
N LEU A 171 1.17 -8.59 13.74
CA LEU A 171 1.50 -9.90 14.30
C LEU A 171 0.59 -11.03 13.79
N PRO A 172 -0.75 -10.88 13.70
CA PRO A 172 -1.59 -11.93 13.14
C PRO A 172 -1.22 -12.31 11.70
N VAL A 173 -0.74 -11.34 10.91
CA VAL A 173 -0.24 -11.59 9.55
C VAL A 173 1.01 -12.48 9.60
N LEU A 174 2.00 -12.13 10.42
CA LEU A 174 3.19 -12.97 10.63
C LEU A 174 2.82 -14.38 11.08
N TRP A 175 1.96 -14.52 12.09
CA TRP A 175 1.55 -15.83 12.59
C TRP A 175 0.86 -16.67 11.52
N SER A 176 -0.02 -16.06 10.72
CA SER A 176 -0.72 -16.75 9.64
C SER A 176 0.24 -17.19 8.51
N CYS A 177 1.30 -16.41 8.23
CA CYS A 177 2.38 -16.84 7.34
C CYS A 177 3.11 -18.08 7.87
N LEU A 178 3.45 -18.09 9.16
CA LEU A 178 4.23 -19.16 9.80
C LEU A 178 3.43 -20.44 10.05
N GLU A 179 2.12 -20.33 10.18
CA GLU A 179 1.19 -21.47 10.27
C GLU A 179 0.94 -22.12 8.89
N ASN A 180 1.56 -21.62 7.82
CA ASN A 180 1.35 -22.07 6.43
C ASN A 180 -0.11 -21.98 5.96
N LYS A 181 -0.98 -21.21 6.64
CA LYS A 181 -2.40 -21.12 6.31
C LYS A 181 -2.66 -20.39 5.00
N ALA A 182 -1.82 -19.40 4.69
CA ALA A 182 -2.02 -18.50 3.55
C ALA A 182 -0.99 -18.71 2.43
N LEU A 183 0.05 -19.52 2.65
CA LEU A 183 1.18 -19.68 1.74
C LEU A 183 1.56 -21.15 1.61
N PRO A 184 1.74 -21.69 0.38
CA PRO A 184 2.43 -22.95 0.18
C PRO A 184 3.92 -22.71 0.50
N VAL A 185 4.27 -22.82 1.78
CA VAL A 185 5.62 -22.58 2.28
C VAL A 185 6.57 -23.58 1.65
N ARG A 186 7.43 -23.08 0.74
CA ARG A 186 8.61 -23.72 0.13
C ARG A 186 9.29 -22.89 -0.97
N SER A 187 8.70 -21.78 -1.46
CA SER A 187 9.38 -20.95 -2.48
C SER A 187 10.33 -19.92 -1.84
N ALA A 188 11.48 -19.68 -2.49
CA ALA A 188 12.50 -18.76 -1.99
C ALA A 188 11.98 -17.32 -1.85
N ASN A 189 11.11 -16.87 -2.77
CA ASN A 189 10.54 -15.53 -2.77
C ASN A 189 9.59 -15.33 -1.57
N VAL A 190 8.74 -16.31 -1.30
CA VAL A 190 7.83 -16.28 -0.14
C VAL A 190 8.63 -16.22 1.15
N CYS A 191 9.66 -17.08 1.27
CA CYS A 191 10.54 -17.10 2.44
C CYS A 191 11.20 -15.75 2.67
N ALA A 192 11.70 -15.10 1.61
CA ALA A 192 12.36 -13.80 1.71
C ALA A 192 11.42 -12.69 2.23
N VAL A 193 10.19 -12.62 1.73
CA VAL A 193 9.21 -11.61 2.16
C VAL A 193 8.78 -11.82 3.61
N VAL A 194 8.48 -13.06 4.01
CA VAL A 194 8.10 -13.37 5.40
C VAL A 194 9.28 -13.16 6.36
N THR A 195 10.51 -13.48 5.93
CA THR A 195 11.73 -13.21 6.70
C THR A 195 11.88 -11.72 6.97
N LYS A 196 11.69 -10.85 5.96
CA LYS A 196 11.77 -9.39 6.15
C LYS A 196 10.76 -8.91 7.20
N LEU A 197 9.51 -9.36 7.12
CA LEU A 197 8.49 -9.01 8.12
C LEU A 197 8.88 -9.49 9.53
N ALA A 198 9.34 -10.74 9.65
CA ALA A 198 9.78 -11.31 10.92
C ALA A 198 10.97 -10.53 11.51
N CYS A 199 11.95 -10.18 10.70
CA CYS A 199 13.11 -9.38 11.11
C CYS A 199 12.69 -7.97 11.56
N ALA A 200 11.89 -7.25 10.78
CA ALA A 200 11.42 -5.91 11.13
C ALA A 200 10.67 -5.92 12.47
N LEU A 201 9.76 -6.88 12.66
CA LEU A 201 9.06 -7.05 13.94
C LEU A 201 10.00 -7.42 15.09
N CYS A 202 11.00 -8.27 14.84
CA CYS A 202 11.99 -8.64 15.87
C CYS A 202 12.86 -7.46 16.27
N GLU A 203 13.29 -6.62 15.33
CA GLU A 203 14.09 -5.43 15.59
C GLU A 203 13.31 -4.39 16.40
N LEU A 204 12.03 -4.21 16.10
CA LEU A 204 11.16 -3.24 16.78
C LEU A 204 10.68 -3.72 18.16
N MET A 205 10.29 -4.99 18.27
CA MET A 205 9.66 -5.54 19.47
C MET A 205 10.63 -6.24 20.41
N GLY A 206 11.79 -6.67 19.92
CA GLY A 206 12.77 -7.43 20.69
C GLY A 206 12.16 -8.67 21.37
N THR A 207 12.37 -8.77 22.68
CA THR A 207 11.92 -9.92 23.48
C THR A 207 10.40 -10.05 23.56
N GLN A 208 9.64 -8.99 23.27
CA GLN A 208 8.17 -9.07 23.25
C GLN A 208 7.67 -9.97 22.12
N LEU A 209 8.35 -10.00 20.98
CA LEU A 209 7.99 -10.92 19.87
C LEU A 209 8.11 -12.38 20.33
N ILE A 210 9.16 -12.71 21.09
CA ILE A 210 9.38 -14.05 21.63
C ILE A 210 8.30 -14.42 22.64
N LYS A 211 7.94 -13.51 23.55
CA LYS A 211 6.82 -13.74 24.49
C LYS A 211 5.49 -13.97 23.76
N CYS A 212 5.24 -13.23 22.68
CA CYS A 212 4.06 -13.49 21.85
C CYS A 212 4.13 -14.87 21.19
N ALA A 213 5.32 -15.30 20.75
CA ALA A 213 5.54 -16.60 20.14
C ALA A 213 5.36 -17.77 21.13
N ASP A 214 5.60 -17.59 22.43
CA ASP A 214 5.39 -18.65 23.45
C ASP A 214 3.95 -19.18 23.48
N SER A 215 2.98 -18.31 23.17
CA SER A 215 1.56 -18.68 23.05
C SER A 215 1.21 -19.47 21.78
N LYS A 216 2.15 -19.64 20.85
CA LYS A 216 1.94 -20.30 19.56
C LYS A 216 2.36 -21.77 19.58
N PRO A 217 1.84 -22.62 18.66
CA PRO A 217 2.26 -24.01 18.55
C PRO A 217 3.77 -24.17 18.29
N PRO A 218 4.39 -25.31 18.68
CA PRO A 218 5.84 -25.53 18.52
C PRO A 218 6.37 -25.28 17.11
N HIS A 219 5.68 -25.80 16.08
CA HIS A 219 6.09 -25.64 14.68
C HIS A 219 6.14 -24.17 14.22
N VAL A 220 5.26 -23.31 14.75
CA VAL A 220 5.25 -21.87 14.43
C VAL A 220 6.47 -21.19 15.03
N ARG A 221 6.84 -21.57 16.25
CA ARG A 221 8.04 -21.05 16.93
C ARG A 221 9.32 -21.50 16.22
N GLU A 222 9.39 -22.76 15.81
CA GLU A 222 10.50 -23.31 15.03
C GLU A 222 10.67 -22.58 13.69
N ASN A 223 9.56 -22.35 12.98
CA ASN A 223 9.56 -21.57 11.73
C ASN A 223 10.05 -20.15 11.97
N LEU A 224 9.58 -19.47 13.03
CA LEU A 224 10.03 -18.13 13.39
C LEU A 224 11.55 -18.10 13.63
N SER A 225 12.06 -18.99 14.47
CA SER A 225 13.51 -19.09 14.76
C SER A 225 14.32 -19.31 13.48
N SER A 226 13.88 -20.22 12.62
CA SER A 226 14.55 -20.50 11.34
C SER A 226 14.63 -19.26 10.44
N LEU A 227 13.55 -18.48 10.32
CA LEU A 227 13.56 -17.26 9.52
C LEU A 227 14.48 -16.18 10.12
N LEU A 228 14.47 -16.00 11.44
CA LEU A 228 15.33 -15.01 12.10
C LEU A 228 16.82 -15.33 11.94
N GLU A 229 17.19 -16.62 12.02
CA GLU A 229 18.55 -17.07 11.73
C GLU A 229 18.97 -16.79 10.28
N GLN A 230 18.06 -17.06 9.32
CA GLN A 230 18.28 -16.77 7.90
C GLN A 230 18.44 -15.26 7.65
N GLY A 231 17.60 -14.42 8.25
CA GLY A 231 17.66 -12.97 8.16
C GLY A 231 18.97 -12.41 8.73
N ALA A 232 19.39 -12.87 9.90
CA ALA A 232 20.66 -12.48 10.51
C ALA A 232 21.87 -12.87 9.65
N ALA A 233 21.84 -14.04 9.02
CA ALA A 233 22.87 -14.46 8.07
C ALA A 233 22.89 -13.58 6.80
N CYS A 234 21.72 -13.18 6.29
CA CYS A 234 21.60 -12.29 5.14
C CYS A 234 22.16 -10.89 5.44
N ALA A 235 21.80 -10.30 6.59
CA ALA A 235 22.30 -9.00 7.03
C ALA A 235 23.84 -9.00 7.20
N LYS A 236 24.41 -10.07 7.77
CA LYS A 236 25.87 -10.26 7.87
C LYS A 236 26.53 -10.33 6.48
N ARG A 237 25.94 -11.05 5.52
CA ARG A 237 26.45 -11.13 4.14
C ARG A 237 26.37 -9.81 3.39
N GLN A 238 25.32 -9.02 3.59
CA GLN A 238 25.18 -7.70 2.98
C GLN A 238 26.18 -6.69 3.57
N ARG A 239 26.41 -6.70 4.88
CA ARG A 239 27.47 -5.88 5.51
C ARG A 239 28.88 -6.24 5.01
N LEU A 240 29.15 -7.53 4.79
CA LEU A 240 30.41 -7.99 4.18
C LEU A 240 30.58 -7.55 2.71
N ARG A 241 29.48 -7.45 1.96
CA ARG A 241 29.48 -6.93 0.57
C ARG A 241 29.61 -5.40 0.51
N CYS A 242 28.86 -4.67 1.33
CA CYS A 242 28.94 -3.20 1.39
C CYS A 242 30.22 -2.69 2.06
N GLY A 243 30.86 -3.50 2.92
CA GLY A 243 32.18 -3.19 3.49
C GLY A 243 33.33 -3.14 2.47
N HIS A 244 33.11 -3.59 1.24
CA HIS A 244 34.07 -3.41 0.12
C HIS A 244 33.81 -2.13 -0.70
N GLN A 245 32.81 -1.33 -0.35
CA GLN A 245 32.46 -0.10 -1.08
C GLN A 245 32.09 1.03 -0.11
N ALA A 246 32.96 1.27 0.87
CA ALA A 246 32.91 2.46 1.70
C ALA A 246 34.12 3.35 1.37
N CYS A 247 33.94 4.29 0.45
CA CYS A 247 34.70 5.55 0.43
C CYS A 247 33.94 6.56 -0.44
N LEU A 248 33.53 7.65 0.22
CA LEU A 248 33.15 8.99 -0.27
C LEU A 248 31.75 9.43 0.16
N CYS A 249 31.68 10.03 1.34
CA CYS A 249 30.81 11.16 1.62
C CYS A 249 31.71 12.36 1.96
N PRO A 250 31.57 13.51 1.30
CA PRO A 250 32.00 14.78 1.86
C PRO A 250 30.75 15.65 2.10
N LEU A 251 30.42 15.89 3.36
CA LEU A 251 29.60 17.04 3.74
C LEU A 251 30.20 17.65 5.00
N GLN A 252 31.08 18.61 4.77
CA GLN A 252 31.39 19.64 5.75
C GLN A 252 31.16 20.97 5.03
N VAL A 253 30.09 21.66 5.43
CA VAL A 253 29.84 23.05 5.06
C VAL A 253 29.63 23.78 6.38
N ASP A 254 30.73 24.27 6.93
CA ASP A 254 30.72 25.30 7.95
C ASP A 254 30.36 26.63 7.27
N GLY A 255 29.21 27.21 7.65
CA GLY A 255 28.79 28.54 7.24
C GLY A 255 28.69 29.45 8.47
N HIS A 256 29.62 30.38 8.59
CA HIS A 256 29.43 31.64 9.30
C HIS A 256 29.45 32.77 8.28
N PRO A 257 28.75 33.87 8.56
CA PRO A 257 29.53 35.09 8.77
C PRO A 257 29.06 35.92 9.96
N ALA A 258 30.04 36.52 10.63
CA ALA A 258 29.89 37.79 11.32
C ALA A 258 30.53 38.88 10.43
N ASP A 259 29.97 40.08 10.55
CA ASP A 259 30.23 41.37 9.90
C ASP A 259 29.47 41.66 8.59
#